data_AF-A0A4W5LYH6-F1
#
_entry.id   AF-A0A4W5LYH6-F1
#
_cell.length_a   1.000
_cell.length_b   1.000
_cell.length_c   1.000
_cell.angle_alpha   90.00
_cell.angle_beta   90.00
_cell.angle_gamma   90.00
#
_symmetry.space_group_name_H-M   'P 1'
#
loop_
_entity.id
_entity.type
_entity.pdbx_description
1 polymer ?
#
loop_
_entity_poly.entity_id
_entity_poly.type
_entity_poly.pdbx_seq_one_letter_code
_entity_poly.pdbx_strand_id
1 'polypeptide(L)'
;MTVELSDWLFYILETSSNSSYHVLETRGAGHTTIRAALFTVLTEDGRALPLIPPIRAEQEVEIYEPLTLQPRLLVFPWQPEGQLYQHHMQVEGGSGAVSWSVSDSDVAMVTIKGEVMAGKRRGQVDIQASDARNPLHTATGQVYVLRPAGVDVLAQRGDCRVGETITLPLAAWGVQEEENQAQEPPQGSSGPQTQTLLEVTDCSFINLHIITSPQGVFTRLPRTHTRCGSALYVCS
;
A
#
# COMPACT_ATOMS: atom_id res chain seq x y z
N MET A 1 -11.29 -22.91 -36.42
CA MET A 1 -11.69 -23.01 -35.00
C MET A 1 -12.58 -21.82 -34.69
N THR A 2 -13.48 -21.91 -33.71
CA THR A 2 -14.20 -20.73 -33.20
C THR A 2 -14.01 -20.64 -31.69
N VAL A 3 -13.93 -19.40 -31.19
CA VAL A 3 -13.92 -19.10 -29.76
C VAL A 3 -14.96 -18.02 -29.50
N GLU A 4 -15.87 -18.28 -28.57
CA GLU A 4 -16.88 -17.35 -28.11
C GLU A 4 -16.39 -16.67 -26.84
N LEU A 5 -16.33 -15.34 -26.89
CA LEU A 5 -15.87 -14.48 -25.81
C LEU A 5 -16.96 -13.46 -25.47
N SER A 6 -17.02 -13.04 -24.22
CA SER A 6 -17.92 -12.00 -23.75
C SER A 6 -17.45 -10.62 -24.24
N ASP A 7 -18.20 -9.98 -25.14
CA ASP A 7 -17.91 -8.63 -25.67
C ASP A 7 -17.94 -7.53 -24.59
N TRP A 8 -18.57 -7.81 -23.45
CA TRP A 8 -18.75 -6.88 -22.34
C TRP A 8 -17.61 -6.98 -21.32
N LEU A 9 -17.00 -8.16 -21.16
CA LEU A 9 -15.92 -8.39 -20.21
C LEU A 9 -14.54 -8.45 -20.85
N PHE A 10 -14.45 -8.73 -22.15
CA PHE A 10 -13.19 -8.83 -22.87
C PHE A 10 -13.10 -7.81 -24.00
N TYR A 11 -11.90 -7.30 -24.20
CA TYR A 11 -11.48 -6.59 -25.40
C TYR A 11 -10.43 -7.44 -26.11
N ILE A 12 -10.67 -7.78 -27.38
CA ILE A 12 -9.75 -8.62 -28.16
C ILE A 12 -8.66 -7.73 -28.75
N LEU A 13 -7.42 -7.94 -28.31
CA LEU A 13 -6.24 -7.23 -28.80
C LEU A 13 -5.69 -7.86 -30.08
N GLU A 14 -5.59 -9.18 -30.10
CA GLU A 14 -5.05 -9.95 -31.23
C GLU A 14 -5.80 -11.26 -31.39
N THR A 15 -5.89 -11.74 -32.64
CA THR A 15 -6.41 -13.07 -32.98
C THR A 15 -5.51 -13.67 -34.04
N SER A 16 -5.12 -14.94 -33.84
CA SER A 16 -4.34 -15.66 -34.83
C SER A 16 -5.14 -15.90 -36.11
N SER A 17 -4.45 -16.10 -37.24
CA SER A 17 -5.08 -16.29 -38.55
C SER A 17 -6.05 -17.48 -38.63
N ASN A 18 -5.82 -18.51 -37.81
CA ASN A 18 -6.66 -19.71 -37.71
C ASN A 18 -7.56 -19.73 -36.46
N SER A 19 -7.55 -18.64 -35.68
CA SER A 19 -8.28 -18.47 -34.42
C SER A 19 -7.95 -19.55 -33.37
N SER A 20 -6.70 -20.01 -33.34
CA SER A 20 -6.19 -20.95 -32.33
C SER A 20 -5.75 -20.27 -31.04
N TYR A 21 -5.43 -18.97 -31.08
CA TYR A 21 -5.20 -18.17 -29.87
C TYR A 21 -5.74 -16.75 -30.04
N HIS A 22 -6.08 -16.14 -28.91
CA HIS A 22 -6.50 -14.74 -28.80
C HIS A 22 -5.74 -14.09 -27.65
N VAL A 23 -5.36 -12.82 -27.83
CA VAL A 23 -4.80 -11.99 -26.76
C VAL A 23 -5.90 -11.05 -26.30
N LEU A 24 -6.23 -11.08 -25.02
CA LEU A 24 -7.40 -10.41 -24.45
C LEU A 24 -7.00 -9.42 -23.36
N GLU A 25 -7.72 -8.31 -23.29
CA GLU A 25 -7.72 -7.38 -22.17
C GLU A 25 -9.07 -7.49 -21.44
N THR A 26 -9.05 -7.44 -20.11
CA THR A 26 -10.27 -7.49 -19.29
C THR A 26 -10.84 -6.09 -19.09
N ARG A 27 -12.15 -5.92 -19.27
CA ARG A 27 -12.83 -4.61 -19.21
C ARG A 27 -13.53 -4.31 -17.89
N GLY A 28 -13.85 -5.34 -17.12
CA GLY A 28 -14.55 -5.19 -15.85
C GLY A 28 -14.67 -6.52 -15.12
N ALA A 29 -15.00 -6.45 -13.83
CA ALA A 29 -15.23 -7.62 -13.01
C ALA A 29 -16.54 -8.32 -13.40
N GLY A 30 -16.57 -9.64 -13.30
CA GLY A 30 -17.75 -10.44 -13.64
C GLY A 30 -17.44 -11.92 -13.85
N HIS A 31 -18.49 -12.67 -14.16
CA HIS A 31 -18.41 -14.10 -14.45
C HIS A 31 -18.87 -14.38 -15.88
N THR A 32 -18.13 -15.21 -16.61
CA THR A 32 -18.46 -15.60 -17.98
C THR A 32 -17.90 -16.98 -18.32
N THR A 33 -18.39 -17.58 -19.40
CA THR A 33 -17.85 -18.83 -19.94
C THR A 33 -17.21 -18.55 -21.29
N ILE A 34 -15.96 -18.99 -21.47
CA ILE A 34 -15.29 -19.04 -22.77
C ILE A 34 -15.62 -20.38 -23.41
N ARG A 35 -16.12 -20.37 -24.65
CA ARG A 35 -16.43 -21.60 -25.39
C ARG A 35 -15.57 -21.70 -26.63
N ALA A 36 -15.04 -22.88 -26.91
CA ALA A 36 -14.26 -23.14 -28.11
C ALA A 36 -14.79 -24.37 -28.86
N ALA A 37 -14.76 -24.31 -30.19
CA ALA A 37 -15.14 -25.43 -31.05
C ALA A 37 -14.14 -25.64 -32.20
N LEU A 38 -13.71 -26.89 -32.36
CA LEU A 38 -12.88 -27.35 -33.46
C LEU A 38 -13.73 -28.18 -34.43
N PHE A 39 -13.86 -27.66 -35.66
CA PHE A 39 -14.68 -28.25 -36.72
C PHE A 39 -13.88 -29.00 -37.77
N THR A 40 -12.62 -28.62 -38.00
CA THR A 40 -11.82 -29.11 -39.11
C THR A 40 -10.34 -29.18 -38.75
N VAL A 41 -9.65 -30.19 -39.27
CA VAL A 41 -8.18 -30.31 -39.21
C VAL A 41 -7.64 -30.32 -40.63
N LEU A 42 -6.49 -29.69 -40.87
CA LEU A 42 -5.81 -29.71 -42.18
C LEU A 42 -4.77 -30.84 -42.20
N THR A 43 -4.76 -31.65 -43.26
CA THR A 43 -3.70 -32.64 -43.50
C THR A 43 -2.45 -31.98 -44.10
N GLU A 44 -1.31 -32.69 -44.11
CA GLU A 44 -0.08 -32.24 -44.76
C GLU A 44 -0.29 -31.87 -46.23
N ASP A 45 -1.21 -32.56 -46.91
CA ASP A 45 -1.60 -32.32 -48.31
C ASP A 45 -2.55 -31.11 -48.49
N GLY A 46 -2.87 -30.39 -47.41
CA GLY A 46 -3.78 -29.24 -47.41
C GLY A 46 -5.27 -29.58 -47.48
N ARG A 47 -5.66 -30.85 -47.32
CA ARG A 47 -7.08 -31.25 -47.30
C ARG A 47 -7.70 -30.94 -45.94
N ALA A 48 -8.89 -30.32 -45.95
CA ALA A 48 -9.69 -30.11 -44.75
C ALA A 48 -10.50 -31.36 -44.40
N LEU A 49 -10.22 -31.95 -43.24
CA LEU A 49 -10.96 -33.07 -42.67
C LEU A 49 -11.97 -32.55 -41.64
N PRO A 50 -13.28 -32.69 -41.88
CA PRO A 50 -14.31 -32.26 -40.93
C PRO A 50 -14.42 -33.23 -39.73
N LEU A 51 -14.67 -32.68 -38.55
CA LEU A 51 -14.95 -33.41 -37.31
C LEU A 51 -16.45 -33.40 -37.04
N ILE A 52 -17.07 -34.59 -36.99
CA ILE A 52 -18.51 -34.75 -36.76
C ILE A 52 -18.71 -35.80 -35.64
N PRO A 53 -19.19 -35.40 -34.44
CA PRO A 53 -19.50 -34.03 -34.03
C PRO A 53 -18.23 -33.17 -33.83
N PRO A 54 -18.33 -31.83 -33.89
CA PRO A 54 -17.22 -30.94 -33.55
C PRO A 54 -16.74 -31.17 -32.12
N ILE A 55 -15.43 -31.06 -31.90
CA ILE A 55 -14.83 -31.11 -30.56
C ILE A 55 -15.08 -29.76 -29.90
N ARG A 56 -15.64 -29.77 -28.69
CA ARG A 56 -15.98 -28.55 -27.93
C ARG A 56 -15.29 -28.55 -26.57
N ALA A 57 -14.95 -27.35 -26.10
CA ALA A 57 -14.46 -27.10 -24.77
C ALA A 57 -15.12 -25.84 -24.21
N GLU A 58 -15.39 -25.83 -22.91
CA GLU A 58 -15.91 -24.67 -22.19
C GLU A 58 -15.08 -24.44 -20.94
N GLN A 59 -14.83 -23.18 -20.60
CA GLN A 59 -14.09 -22.77 -19.41
C GLN A 59 -14.82 -21.62 -18.74
N GLU A 60 -15.19 -21.80 -17.47
CA GLU A 60 -15.69 -20.71 -16.62
C GLU A 60 -14.54 -19.79 -16.22
N VAL A 61 -14.80 -18.48 -16.29
CA VAL A 61 -13.84 -17.41 -15.99
C VAL A 61 -14.51 -16.39 -15.09
N GLU A 62 -13.83 -16.06 -14.00
CA GLU A 62 -14.22 -15.02 -13.06
C GLU A 62 -13.14 -13.93 -13.06
N ILE A 63 -13.55 -12.69 -13.28
CA ILE A 63 -12.67 -11.51 -13.36
C ILE A 63 -12.95 -10.67 -12.12
N TYR A 64 -11.91 -10.31 -11.37
CA TYR A 64 -12.02 -9.46 -10.18
C TYR A 64 -11.58 -8.03 -10.46
N GLU A 65 -12.05 -7.14 -9.59
CA GLU A 65 -11.48 -5.80 -9.47
C GLU A 65 -10.00 -5.88 -9.08
N PRO A 66 -9.16 -4.92 -9.53
CA PRO A 66 -7.76 -4.85 -9.17
C PRO A 66 -7.55 -4.85 -7.65
N LEU A 67 -6.54 -5.57 -7.19
CA LEU A 67 -6.14 -5.59 -5.79
C LEU A 67 -5.51 -4.23 -5.41
N THR A 68 -5.98 -3.60 -4.33
CA THR A 68 -5.41 -2.34 -3.83
C THR A 68 -5.21 -2.36 -2.31
N LEU A 69 -4.22 -1.62 -1.82
CA LEU A 69 -3.91 -1.47 -0.39
C LEU A 69 -4.31 -0.07 0.10
N GLN A 70 -4.85 0.01 1.31
CA GLN A 70 -5.21 1.26 1.98
C GLN A 70 -4.80 1.23 3.46
N PRO A 71 -3.90 2.13 3.91
CA PRO A 71 -3.09 3.03 3.09
C PRO A 71 -2.02 2.25 2.29
N ARG A 72 -1.52 2.84 1.19
CA ARG A 72 -0.38 2.26 0.43
C ARG A 72 0.99 2.53 1.05
N LEU A 73 1.06 3.51 1.95
CA LEU A 73 2.28 3.95 2.61
C LEU A 73 2.04 4.00 4.11
N LEU A 74 2.91 3.33 4.87
CA LEU A 74 2.98 3.43 6.33
C LEU A 74 4.35 3.95 6.73
N VAL A 75 4.37 4.88 7.67
CA VAL A 75 5.58 5.46 8.25
C VAL A 75 5.47 5.35 9.75
N PHE A 76 6.28 4.47 10.34
CA PHE A 76 6.36 4.27 11.78
C PHE A 76 7.58 4.99 12.36
N PRO A 77 7.45 5.63 13.53
CA PRO A 77 8.58 6.25 14.20
C PRO A 77 9.34 5.19 15.00
N TRP A 78 10.64 5.07 14.73
CA TRP A 78 11.53 4.19 15.46
C TRP A 78 11.83 4.71 16.86
N GLN A 79 11.67 3.86 17.87
CA GLN A 79 11.95 4.16 19.28
C GLN A 79 12.79 3.02 19.90
N PRO A 80 14.00 3.28 20.44
CA PRO A 80 14.87 2.23 20.98
C PRO A 80 14.24 1.44 22.14
N GLU A 81 13.52 2.15 23.01
CA GLU A 81 12.94 1.64 24.27
C GLU A 81 11.41 1.82 24.30
N GLY A 82 10.81 2.09 23.14
CA GLY A 82 9.41 2.43 23.00
C GLY A 82 8.51 1.22 22.68
N GLN A 83 7.21 1.45 22.82
CA GLN A 83 6.19 0.54 22.30
C GLN A 83 6.28 0.52 20.77
N LEU A 84 6.21 -0.68 20.18
CA LEU A 84 6.16 -0.83 18.73
C LEU A 84 4.79 -0.39 18.21
N TYR A 85 4.81 0.31 17.08
CA TYR A 85 3.60 0.75 16.39
C TYR A 85 3.03 -0.36 15.53
N GLN A 86 1.72 -0.30 15.34
CA GLN A 86 1.01 -1.17 14.43
C GLN A 86 -0.10 -0.39 13.72
N HIS A 87 -0.42 -0.80 12.51
CA HIS A 87 -1.51 -0.23 11.73
C HIS A 87 -2.14 -1.29 10.84
N HIS A 88 -3.46 -1.22 10.70
CA HIS A 88 -4.19 -2.11 9.81
C HIS A 88 -4.10 -1.62 8.36
N MET A 89 -3.52 -2.44 7.49
CA MET A 89 -3.51 -2.20 6.05
C MET A 89 -4.65 -2.99 5.41
N GLN A 90 -5.68 -2.27 4.96
CA GLN A 90 -6.84 -2.86 4.33
C GLN A 90 -6.53 -3.24 2.88
N VAL A 91 -7.11 -4.36 2.44
CA VAL A 91 -7.10 -4.79 1.04
C VAL A 91 -8.49 -4.63 0.45
N GLU A 92 -8.55 -4.09 -0.75
CA GLU A 92 -9.76 -4.01 -1.56
C GLU A 92 -9.56 -4.69 -2.91
N GLY A 93 -10.65 -5.17 -3.50
CA GLY A 93 -10.64 -5.91 -4.75
C GLY A 93 -10.21 -7.37 -4.60
N GLY A 94 -9.85 -7.99 -5.72
CA GLY A 94 -9.51 -9.40 -5.78
C GLY A 94 -10.65 -10.33 -5.38
N SER A 95 -10.26 -11.54 -5.04
CA SER A 95 -11.17 -12.66 -4.84
C SER A 95 -11.65 -12.81 -3.39
N GLY A 96 -11.21 -11.90 -2.52
CA GLY A 96 -11.59 -11.78 -1.10
C GLY A 96 -10.56 -12.32 -0.12
N ALA A 97 -9.78 -13.33 -0.49
CA ALA A 97 -8.71 -13.89 0.33
C ALA A 97 -7.33 -13.55 -0.24
N VAL A 98 -6.40 -13.18 0.63
CA VAL A 98 -5.03 -12.81 0.25
C VAL A 98 -4.00 -13.48 1.13
N SER A 99 -2.80 -13.62 0.58
CA SER A 99 -1.57 -13.93 1.31
C SER A 99 -0.67 -12.69 1.34
N TRP A 100 0.12 -12.56 2.40
CA TRP A 100 0.98 -11.40 2.63
C TRP A 100 2.45 -11.78 2.60
N SER A 101 3.29 -10.88 2.11
CA SER A 101 4.75 -10.98 2.18
C SER A 101 5.38 -9.62 2.45
N VAL A 102 6.53 -9.63 3.12
CA VAL A 102 7.35 -8.44 3.41
C VAL A 102 8.79 -8.71 3.01
N SER A 103 9.49 -7.70 2.49
CA SER A 103 10.86 -7.85 2.00
C SER A 103 11.91 -8.03 3.11
N ASP A 104 11.73 -7.44 4.29
CA ASP A 104 12.58 -7.64 5.48
C ASP A 104 11.74 -7.63 6.78
N SER A 105 11.62 -8.79 7.41
CA SER A 105 10.85 -8.96 8.66
C SER A 105 11.49 -8.30 9.89
N ASP A 106 12.78 -7.94 9.85
CA ASP A 106 13.44 -7.25 10.96
C ASP A 106 13.05 -5.76 11.03
N VAL A 107 12.62 -5.20 9.90
CA VAL A 107 12.17 -3.81 9.76
C VAL A 107 10.67 -3.69 9.99
N ALA A 108 9.84 -4.56 9.40
CA ALA A 108 8.41 -4.61 9.69
C ALA A 108 7.83 -6.01 9.46
N MET A 109 6.74 -6.33 10.13
CA MET A 109 6.03 -7.59 9.98
C MET A 109 4.57 -7.34 9.61
N VAL A 110 3.96 -8.28 8.90
CA VAL A 110 2.51 -8.24 8.61
C VAL A 110 1.86 -9.56 9.00
N THR A 111 0.70 -9.48 9.62
CA THR A 111 -0.12 -10.65 9.96
C THR A 111 -1.00 -11.07 8.80
N ILE A 112 -1.56 -12.29 8.85
CA ILE A 112 -2.54 -12.77 7.88
C ILE A 112 -3.78 -11.86 7.74
N LYS A 113 -4.07 -11.04 8.75
CA LYS A 113 -5.21 -10.11 8.75
C LYS A 113 -4.85 -8.73 8.20
N GLY A 114 -3.62 -8.49 7.74
CA GLY A 114 -3.19 -7.16 7.29
C GLY A 114 -2.77 -6.22 8.42
N GLU A 115 -2.61 -6.70 9.65
CA GLU A 115 -2.01 -5.88 10.71
C GLU A 115 -0.50 -5.78 10.48
N VAL A 116 -0.01 -4.57 10.21
CA VAL A 116 1.40 -4.27 9.96
C VAL A 116 2.02 -3.72 11.23
N MET A 117 3.10 -4.34 11.71
CA MET A 117 3.82 -3.98 12.93
C MET A 117 5.22 -3.49 12.61
N ALA A 118 5.63 -2.40 13.23
CA ALA A 118 7.00 -1.91 13.16
C ALA A 118 7.97 -2.89 13.83
N GLY A 119 9.11 -3.12 13.20
CA GLY A 119 10.23 -3.88 13.73
C GLY A 119 11.15 -3.04 14.61
N LYS A 120 12.19 -3.68 15.15
CA LYS A 120 13.20 -3.01 15.99
C LYS A 120 14.30 -2.34 15.19
N ARG A 121 14.41 -2.64 13.89
CA ARG A 121 15.39 -2.04 12.99
C ARG A 121 14.74 -0.90 12.21
N ARG A 122 15.51 0.17 11.97
CA ARG A 122 15.14 1.21 11.00
C ARG A 122 15.29 0.69 9.57
N GLY A 123 14.48 1.17 8.66
CA GLY A 123 14.61 0.82 7.25
C GLY A 123 13.35 1.08 6.44
N GLN A 124 13.39 0.61 5.21
CA GLN A 124 12.28 0.61 4.26
C GLN A 124 12.02 -0.83 3.84
N VAL A 125 10.76 -1.21 3.76
CA VAL A 125 10.36 -2.51 3.21
C VAL A 125 9.17 -2.36 2.29
N ASP A 126 9.11 -3.26 1.32
CA ASP A 126 7.95 -3.43 0.47
C ASP A 126 7.07 -4.50 1.09
N ILE A 127 5.77 -4.21 1.14
CA ILE A 127 4.73 -5.13 1.57
C ILE A 127 3.87 -5.47 0.37
N GLN A 128 3.55 -6.75 0.21
CA GLN A 128 2.75 -7.23 -0.91
C GLN A 128 1.62 -8.11 -0.41
N ALA A 129 0.42 -7.84 -0.89
CA ALA A 129 -0.72 -8.73 -0.83
C ALA A 129 -0.88 -9.44 -2.18
N SER A 130 -1.07 -10.76 -2.16
CA SER A 130 -1.28 -11.58 -3.35
C SER A 130 -2.59 -12.33 -3.21
N ASP A 131 -3.42 -12.28 -4.25
CA ASP A 131 -4.72 -12.96 -4.28
C ASP A 131 -4.55 -14.48 -4.13
N ALA A 132 -5.35 -15.09 -3.26
CA ALA A 132 -5.27 -16.52 -2.99
C ALA A 132 -5.67 -17.40 -4.19
N ARG A 133 -6.55 -16.90 -5.07
CA ARG A 133 -6.98 -17.61 -6.29
C ARG A 133 -6.09 -17.33 -7.50
N ASN A 134 -5.33 -16.23 -7.48
CA ASN A 134 -4.37 -15.89 -8.51
C ASN A 134 -3.14 -15.18 -7.92
N PRO A 135 -2.05 -15.90 -7.61
CA PRO A 135 -0.85 -15.31 -7.02
C PRO A 135 -0.15 -14.23 -7.85
N LEU A 136 -0.45 -14.12 -9.15
CA LEU A 136 0.06 -13.05 -10.03
C LEU A 136 -0.76 -11.76 -9.90
N HIS A 137 -1.95 -11.83 -9.30
CA HIS A 137 -2.78 -10.68 -9.00
C HIS A 137 -2.37 -10.13 -7.63
N THR A 138 -1.64 -9.02 -7.63
CA THR A 138 -0.98 -8.51 -6.43
C THR A 138 -1.21 -7.01 -6.25
N ALA A 139 -1.09 -6.56 -5.00
CA ALA A 139 -1.04 -5.16 -4.62
C ALA A 139 0.20 -4.93 -3.76
N THR A 140 0.92 -3.84 -4.02
CA THR A 140 2.13 -3.47 -3.29
C THR A 140 1.92 -2.18 -2.51
N GLY A 141 2.59 -2.10 -1.38
CA GLY A 141 2.67 -0.93 -0.51
C GLY A 141 4.06 -0.82 0.08
N GLN A 142 4.30 0.25 0.81
CA GLN A 142 5.60 0.56 1.37
C GLN A 142 5.49 0.89 2.85
N VAL A 143 6.44 0.39 3.63
CA VAL A 143 6.53 0.62 5.06
C VAL A 143 7.90 1.18 5.39
N TYR A 144 7.92 2.30 6.10
CA TYR A 144 9.12 2.93 6.61
C TYR A 144 9.15 2.87 8.13
N VAL A 145 10.31 2.53 8.69
CA VAL A 145 10.60 2.67 10.12
C VAL A 145 11.74 3.65 10.27
N LEU A 146 11.40 4.90 10.60
CA LEU A 146 12.33 6.04 10.52
C LEU A 146 12.63 6.62 11.89
N ARG A 147 13.83 7.19 12.02
CA ARG A 147 14.14 8.03 13.17
C ARG A 147 13.28 9.31 13.09
N PRO A 148 12.54 9.68 14.13
CA PRO A 148 11.89 11.00 14.20
C PRO A 148 12.93 12.11 14.06
N ALA A 149 12.67 13.07 13.18
CA ALA A 149 13.55 14.19 12.86
C ALA A 149 12.91 15.56 13.17
N GLY A 150 11.58 15.63 13.23
CA GLY A 150 10.87 16.87 13.53
C GLY A 150 9.47 16.62 14.07
N VAL A 151 8.95 17.63 14.77
CA VAL A 151 7.56 17.74 15.23
C VAL A 151 7.12 19.16 14.96
N ASP A 152 5.86 19.33 14.60
CA ASP A 152 5.25 20.62 14.30
C ASP A 152 3.79 20.64 14.78
N VAL A 153 3.31 21.86 15.05
CA VAL A 153 1.92 22.11 15.40
C VAL A 153 1.14 22.35 14.12
N LEU A 154 0.16 21.50 13.85
CA LEU A 154 -0.66 21.66 12.67
C LEU A 154 -1.57 22.89 12.82
N ALA A 155 -1.78 23.58 11.69
CA ALA A 155 -2.64 24.75 11.63
C ALA A 155 -4.05 24.42 12.09
N GLN A 156 -4.60 25.26 12.97
CA GLN A 156 -5.91 25.10 13.57
C GLN A 156 -6.44 26.47 14.02
N ARG A 157 -7.75 26.57 14.24
CA ARG A 157 -8.31 27.76 14.88
C ARG A 157 -7.90 27.77 16.36
N GLY A 158 -7.07 28.75 16.72
CA GLY A 158 -6.47 28.90 18.04
C GLY A 158 -7.31 29.68 19.07
N ASP A 159 -8.53 30.08 18.70
CA ASP A 159 -9.38 30.91 19.55
C ASP A 159 -10.30 30.01 20.39
N CYS A 160 -10.36 30.30 21.69
CA CYS A 160 -11.12 29.55 22.68
C CYS A 160 -11.61 30.51 23.77
N ARG A 161 -12.71 30.17 24.46
CA ARG A 161 -13.14 30.97 25.61
C ARG A 161 -12.29 30.64 26.83
N VAL A 162 -12.08 31.63 27.70
CA VAL A 162 -11.42 31.41 29.00
C VAL A 162 -12.14 30.29 29.77
N GLY A 163 -11.38 29.31 30.24
CA GLY A 163 -11.87 28.10 30.89
C GLY A 163 -12.19 26.94 29.95
N GLU A 164 -12.25 27.14 28.63
CA GLU A 164 -12.41 26.06 27.65
C GLU A 164 -11.08 25.37 27.33
N THR A 165 -11.17 24.13 26.82
CA THR A 165 -10.03 23.33 26.41
C THR A 165 -9.79 23.47 24.91
N ILE A 166 -8.53 23.63 24.52
CA ILE A 166 -8.07 23.58 23.13
C ILE A 166 -7.23 22.32 22.92
N THR A 167 -7.43 21.66 21.77
CA THR A 167 -6.67 20.47 21.35
C THR A 167 -5.75 20.85 20.22
N LEU A 168 -4.45 20.87 20.46
CA LEU A 168 -3.45 21.11 19.43
C LEU A 168 -3.07 19.80 18.73
N PRO A 169 -3.45 19.57 17.45
CA PRO A 169 -2.88 18.52 16.63
C PRO A 169 -1.38 18.75 16.41
N LEU A 170 -0.62 17.69 16.65
CA LEU A 170 0.82 17.64 16.45
C LEU A 170 1.12 16.55 15.44
N ALA A 171 1.95 16.86 14.45
CA ALA A 171 2.48 15.89 13.51
C ALA A 171 3.98 15.66 13.78
N ALA A 172 4.46 14.48 13.39
CA ALA A 172 5.87 14.13 13.45
C ALA A 172 6.36 13.73 12.06
N TRP A 173 7.63 14.00 11.79
CA TRP A 173 8.31 13.63 10.56
C TRP A 173 9.50 12.74 10.86
N GLY A 174 9.67 11.69 10.07
CA GLY A 174 10.87 10.85 10.03
C GLY A 174 11.80 11.28 8.90
N VAL A 175 13.09 11.16 9.11
CA VAL A 175 14.08 11.35 8.04
C VAL A 175 14.29 10.05 7.29
N GLN A 176 14.11 10.10 5.97
CA GLN A 176 14.58 9.06 5.06
C GLN A 176 16.06 9.33 4.77
N GLU A 177 16.92 8.48 5.32
CA GLU A 177 18.34 8.48 4.96
C GLU A 177 18.43 7.89 3.55
N GLU A 178 18.83 8.68 2.55
CA GLU A 178 19.22 8.10 1.26
C GLU A 178 20.43 7.19 1.52
N GLU A 179 20.31 5.93 1.12
CA GLU A 179 21.42 5.00 1.15
C GLU A 179 22.44 5.52 0.15
N ASN A 180 23.38 6.35 0.62
CA ASN A 180 24.58 6.69 -0.12
C ASN A 180 25.26 5.36 -0.43
N GLN A 181 25.00 4.83 -1.62
CA GLN A 181 25.82 3.77 -2.20
C GLN A 181 27.26 4.22 -2.01
N ALA A 182 28.07 3.37 -1.40
CA ALA A 182 29.45 3.64 -1.04
C ALA A 182 30.25 4.06 -2.29
N GLN A 183 30.27 5.35 -2.54
CA GLN A 183 31.19 6.00 -3.44
C GLN A 183 31.77 7.14 -2.61
N GLU A 184 33.01 6.96 -2.18
CA GLU A 184 33.77 8.02 -1.52
C GLU A 184 33.57 9.32 -2.30
N PRO A 185 33.09 10.40 -1.66
CA PRO A 185 32.96 11.66 -2.36
C PRO A 185 34.35 12.12 -2.81
N PRO A 186 34.54 12.55 -4.08
CA PRO A 186 35.73 13.29 -4.44
C PRO A 186 35.83 14.51 -3.50
N GLN A 187 37.00 14.65 -2.88
CA GLN A 187 37.31 15.69 -1.91
C GLN A 187 36.87 17.06 -2.44
N GLY A 188 35.91 17.71 -1.76
CA GLY A 188 35.63 19.13 -1.94
C GLY A 188 34.28 19.56 -2.53
N SER A 189 33.17 18.85 -2.27
CA SER A 189 31.83 19.42 -2.52
C SER A 189 30.93 19.33 -1.29
N SER A 190 30.83 20.44 -0.54
CA SER A 190 29.77 20.67 0.43
C SER A 190 28.51 21.15 -0.30
N GLY A 191 27.85 20.23 -1.00
CA GLY A 191 26.47 20.45 -1.47
C GLY A 191 25.49 20.22 -0.31
N PRO A 192 24.33 20.92 -0.26
CA PRO A 192 23.31 20.65 0.74
C PRO A 192 22.76 19.22 0.54
N GLN A 193 23.02 18.35 1.51
CA GLN A 193 22.33 17.06 1.60
C GLN A 193 20.84 17.35 1.80
N THR A 194 20.03 17.12 0.77
CA THR A 194 18.59 17.38 0.86
C THR A 194 17.96 16.16 1.54
N GLN A 195 17.73 16.25 2.84
CA GLN A 195 17.08 15.17 3.59
C GLN A 195 15.59 15.13 3.25
N THR A 196 15.10 13.98 2.78
CA THR A 196 13.67 13.77 2.53
C THR A 196 12.97 13.48 3.86
N LEU A 197 11.97 14.29 4.20
CA LEU A 197 11.13 14.12 5.39
C LEU A 197 9.81 13.46 5.01
N LEU A 198 9.45 12.40 5.74
CA LEU A 198 8.18 11.69 5.59
C LEU A 198 7.34 11.89 6.84
N GLU A 199 6.09 12.28 6.68
CA GLU A 199 5.15 12.38 7.78
C GLU A 199 4.88 10.98 8.36
N VAL A 200 4.89 10.89 9.69
CA VAL A 200 4.64 9.64 10.43
C VAL A 200 3.14 9.36 10.45
N THR A 201 2.73 8.15 10.09
CA THR A 201 1.31 7.74 10.03
C THR A 201 0.65 7.76 11.41
N ASP A 202 1.36 7.33 12.44
CA ASP A 202 0.92 7.39 13.83
C ASP A 202 2.10 7.73 14.74
N CYS A 203 1.96 8.83 15.48
CA CYS A 203 2.95 9.29 16.46
C CYS A 203 2.43 9.24 17.91
N SER A 204 1.30 8.58 18.15
CA SER A 204 0.59 8.57 19.43
C SER A 204 1.35 7.97 20.62
N PHE A 205 2.48 7.28 20.42
CA PHE A 205 3.37 6.82 21.50
C PHE A 205 4.63 7.68 21.67
N ILE A 206 4.83 8.72 20.87
CA ILE A 206 5.93 9.69 21.06
C ILE A 206 5.58 10.59 22.23
N ASN A 207 6.34 10.49 23.33
CA ASN A 207 6.24 11.43 24.45
C ASN A 207 6.86 12.77 24.06
N LEU A 208 6.13 13.85 24.28
CA LEU A 208 6.57 15.21 23.97
C LEU A 208 6.79 16.02 25.25
N HIS A 209 7.93 16.72 25.29
CA HIS A 209 8.20 17.71 26.32
C HIS A 209 7.83 19.10 25.79
N ILE A 210 6.72 19.66 26.27
CA ILE A 210 6.23 20.95 25.78
C ILE A 210 6.54 22.06 26.76
N ILE A 211 7.16 23.10 26.24
CA ILE A 211 7.50 24.34 26.94
C ILE A 211 6.61 25.43 26.36
N THR A 212 5.92 26.18 27.22
CA THR A 212 5.15 27.37 26.83
C THR A 212 5.94 28.61 27.23
N SER A 213 6.09 29.57 26.31
CA SER A 213 6.79 30.84 26.57
C SER A 213 6.21 31.95 25.70
N PRO A 214 5.97 33.18 26.24
CA PRO A 214 6.02 33.56 27.66
C PRO A 214 4.87 32.88 28.45
N GLN A 215 4.59 33.28 29.70
CA GLN A 215 3.37 32.87 30.41
C GLN A 215 2.15 33.20 29.53
N GLY A 216 1.77 32.27 28.67
CA GLY A 216 0.77 32.47 27.64
C GLY A 216 -0.62 32.23 28.19
N VAL A 217 -1.61 32.54 27.37
CA VAL A 217 -3.05 32.31 27.59
C VAL A 217 -3.37 30.81 27.71
N PHE A 218 -2.40 29.90 27.63
CA PHE A 218 -2.63 28.46 27.64
C PHE A 218 -1.93 27.79 28.82
N THR A 219 -2.73 27.15 29.68
CA THR A 219 -2.23 26.35 30.80
C THR A 219 -2.36 24.86 30.45
N ARG A 220 -1.26 24.11 30.55
CA ARG A 220 -1.27 22.66 30.30
C ARG A 220 -2.10 21.94 31.36
N LEU A 221 -2.92 20.97 30.95
CA LEU A 221 -3.69 20.15 31.88
C LEU A 221 -2.78 19.15 32.66
N PRO A 222 -2.84 19.10 34.00
CA PRO A 222 -1.91 18.31 34.83
C PRO A 222 -1.97 16.78 34.66
N ARG A 223 -3.01 16.23 34.02
CA ARG A 223 -3.30 14.78 34.00
C ARG A 223 -3.02 14.08 32.67
N THR A 224 -2.32 14.71 31.73
CA THR A 224 -2.03 14.11 30.42
C THR A 224 -0.53 14.11 30.15
N HIS A 225 0.10 12.94 30.05
CA HIS A 225 1.36 12.82 29.29
C HIS A 225 1.07 13.36 27.90
N THR A 226 1.82 14.37 27.46
CA THR A 226 1.56 14.90 26.13
C THR A 226 2.17 13.96 25.11
N ARG A 227 1.33 13.46 24.21
CA ARG A 227 1.74 12.57 23.14
C ARG A 227 1.55 13.28 21.81
N CYS A 228 2.33 12.89 20.82
CA CYS A 228 2.09 13.39 19.46
C CYS A 228 0.70 12.94 18.96
N GLY A 229 0.09 13.70 18.05
CA GLY A 229 -1.30 13.53 17.61
C GLY A 229 -2.33 14.39 18.37
N SER A 230 -2.15 14.64 19.67
CA SER A 230 -2.98 15.63 20.38
C SER A 230 -2.38 16.11 21.70
N ALA A 231 -2.39 17.43 21.91
CA ALA A 231 -2.02 18.07 23.18
C ALA A 231 -3.16 18.96 23.70
N LEU A 232 -3.54 18.81 24.97
CA LEU A 232 -4.69 19.50 25.57
C LEU A 232 -4.25 20.64 26.49
N TYR A 233 -4.82 21.82 26.28
CA TYR A 233 -4.55 23.04 27.05
C TYR A 233 -5.84 23.73 27.45
N VAL A 234 -5.81 24.50 28.54
CA VAL A 234 -6.92 25.35 28.97
C VAL A 234 -6.59 26.80 28.69
N CYS A 235 -7.57 27.52 28.15
CA CYS A 235 -7.45 28.95 27.88
C CYS A 235 -7.65 29.73 29.17
N SER A 236 -6.65 30.56 29.50
CA SER A 236 -6.41 31.19 30.80
C SER A 236 -6.76 32.66 30.76
#